data_AF-A0A849A654-F1
#
_entry.id   AF-A0A849A654-F1
#
_cell.length_a   1.000
_cell.length_b   1.000
_cell.length_c   1.000
_cell.angle_alpha   90.00
_cell.angle_beta   90.00
_cell.angle_gamma   90.00
#
_symmetry.space_group_name_H-M   'P 1'
#
loop_
_entity.id
_entity.type
_entity.pdbx_description
1 polymer ?
#
loop_
_entity_poly.entity_id
_entity_poly.type
_entity_poly.pdbx_seq_one_letter_code
_entity_poly.pdbx_strand_id
1 'polypeptide(L)'
;MPLPADPAAQIDRAERLSTLVDGFPERVPGALPALRELLDEAANAEVRAAAVRAVGDTWTDDGIQLLLGRGLEDDDVRVRRELATALGSVDPEGELVGQVAEVLRALSADIDDDVRDRACASLAASQDASPETVAAFRGRLDDAHDDTRCGALLGLAQLGDRAALPLLRDRLETADPFEIFRLELQAAEKYADPSLLPGLRRIETAWRAEETDNTGTAGAGETGSVSDDGVPDETADDAEAADDNAADADADMWADLNRAIAASANGRAAGDAGPSRVT
;
A
#
# COMPACT_ATOMS: atom_id res chain seq x y z
N MET A 1 -22.69 -4.00 -29.49
CA MET A 1 -23.78 -4.91 -29.06
C MET A 1 -24.23 -4.34 -27.73
N PRO A 2 -25.53 -4.11 -27.49
CA PRO A 2 -25.96 -3.51 -26.23
C PRO A 2 -25.36 -4.26 -25.04
N LEU A 3 -24.95 -3.53 -24.01
CA LEU A 3 -24.38 -4.13 -22.81
C LEU A 3 -25.31 -5.22 -22.25
N PRO A 4 -24.75 -6.32 -21.72
CA PRO A 4 -25.56 -7.30 -21.01
C PRO A 4 -26.31 -6.61 -19.86
N ALA A 5 -27.57 -6.98 -19.62
CA ALA A 5 -28.35 -6.39 -18.52
C ALA A 5 -27.89 -6.88 -17.13
N ASP A 6 -27.18 -8.01 -17.09
CA ASP A 6 -26.71 -8.66 -15.87
C ASP A 6 -25.31 -8.15 -15.47
N PRO A 7 -25.14 -7.55 -14.27
CA PRO A 7 -23.85 -7.11 -13.77
C PRO A 7 -22.80 -8.23 -13.71
N ALA A 8 -23.18 -9.46 -13.37
CA ALA A 8 -22.23 -10.57 -13.29
C ALA A 8 -21.63 -10.89 -14.67
N ALA A 9 -22.47 -10.90 -15.72
CA ALA A 9 -22.02 -11.05 -17.09
C ALA A 9 -21.18 -9.85 -17.59
N GLN A 10 -21.44 -8.65 -17.09
CA GLN A 10 -20.62 -7.46 -17.40
C GLN A 10 -19.24 -7.53 -16.71
N ILE A 11 -19.16 -8.03 -15.48
CA ILE A 11 -17.90 -8.26 -14.75
C ILE A 11 -17.07 -9.33 -15.46
N ASP A 12 -17.64 -10.51 -15.76
CA ASP A 12 -16.95 -11.57 -16.53
C ASP A 12 -16.46 -11.04 -17.88
N ARG A 13 -17.22 -10.15 -18.53
CA ARG A 13 -16.77 -9.47 -19.74
C ARG A 13 -15.55 -8.57 -19.48
N ALA A 14 -15.55 -7.78 -18.42
CA ALA A 14 -14.41 -6.93 -18.05
C ALA A 14 -13.15 -7.76 -17.76
N GLU A 15 -13.28 -8.85 -16.99
CA GLU A 15 -12.18 -9.75 -16.64
C GLU A 15 -11.58 -10.44 -17.86
N ARG A 16 -12.43 -10.90 -18.80
CA ARG A 16 -11.96 -11.45 -20.07
C ARG A 16 -11.23 -10.42 -20.92
N LEU A 17 -11.68 -9.17 -20.91
CA LEU A 17 -11.00 -8.07 -21.60
C LEU A 17 -9.65 -7.78 -20.93
N SER A 18 -9.57 -7.76 -19.59
CA SER A 18 -8.31 -7.71 -18.81
C SER A 18 -7.32 -8.76 -19.29
N THR A 19 -7.71 -10.04 -19.24
CA THR A 19 -6.82 -11.15 -19.65
C THR A 19 -6.44 -11.07 -21.12
N LEU A 20 -7.32 -10.50 -21.96
CA LEU A 20 -7.04 -10.33 -23.38
C LEU A 20 -5.93 -9.30 -23.62
N VAL A 21 -5.90 -8.19 -22.86
CA VAL A 21 -4.99 -7.06 -23.07
C VAL A 21 -3.72 -7.12 -22.23
N ASP A 22 -3.74 -7.81 -21.08
CA ASP A 22 -2.61 -7.89 -20.16
C ASP A 22 -1.37 -8.52 -20.83
N GLY A 23 -0.33 -7.71 -21.02
CA GLY A 23 0.89 -8.10 -21.74
C GLY A 23 0.75 -8.20 -23.27
N PHE A 24 -0.40 -7.79 -23.85
CA PHE A 24 -0.70 -7.87 -25.28
C PHE A 24 -1.18 -6.51 -25.85
N PRO A 25 -0.30 -5.50 -25.96
CA PRO A 25 -0.68 -4.14 -26.39
C PRO A 25 -1.32 -4.10 -27.79
N GLU A 26 -1.00 -5.06 -28.67
CA GLU A 26 -1.59 -5.16 -30.01
C GLU A 26 -3.09 -5.46 -30.01
N ARG A 27 -3.63 -5.95 -28.89
CA ARG A 27 -5.06 -6.27 -28.71
C ARG A 27 -5.85 -5.12 -28.12
N VAL A 28 -5.17 -4.14 -27.52
CA VAL A 28 -5.78 -2.97 -26.87
C VAL A 28 -6.70 -2.20 -27.82
N PRO A 29 -6.34 -1.88 -29.08
CA PRO A 29 -7.24 -1.14 -29.97
C PRO A 29 -8.59 -1.82 -30.21
N GLY A 30 -8.63 -3.17 -30.16
CA GLY A 30 -9.86 -3.94 -30.29
C GLY A 30 -10.68 -4.06 -29.01
N ALA A 31 -10.02 -4.05 -27.84
CA ALA A 31 -10.64 -4.21 -26.54
C ALA A 31 -11.09 -2.88 -25.91
N LEU A 32 -10.32 -1.81 -26.12
CA LEU A 32 -10.51 -0.51 -25.48
C LEU A 32 -11.91 0.11 -25.73
N PRO A 33 -12.54 0.00 -26.92
CA PRO A 33 -13.91 0.46 -27.11
C PRO A 33 -14.93 -0.26 -26.23
N ALA A 34 -14.74 -1.56 -25.97
CA ALA A 34 -15.62 -2.33 -25.11
C ALA A 34 -15.41 -2.01 -23.62
N LEU A 35 -14.17 -1.72 -23.21
CA LEU A 35 -13.89 -1.23 -21.85
C LEU A 35 -14.49 0.15 -21.62
N ARG A 36 -14.40 1.05 -22.62
CA ARG A 36 -15.07 2.36 -22.59
C ARG A 36 -16.58 2.22 -22.50
N GLU A 37 -17.19 1.31 -23.26
CA GLU A 37 -18.64 1.02 -23.18
C GLU A 37 -19.04 0.63 -21.75
N LEU A 38 -18.26 -0.23 -21.08
CA LEU A 38 -18.51 -0.63 -19.69
C LEU A 38 -18.36 0.53 -18.70
N LEU A 39 -17.36 1.40 -18.87
CA LEU A 39 -17.19 2.59 -18.02
C LEU A 39 -18.33 3.61 -18.19
N ASP A 40 -18.80 3.79 -19.43
CA ASP A 40 -19.74 4.86 -19.79
C ASP A 40 -21.20 4.47 -19.49
N GLU A 41 -21.57 3.21 -19.72
CA GLU A 41 -22.97 2.79 -19.73
C GLU A 41 -23.36 1.90 -18.54
N ALA A 42 -22.39 1.39 -17.75
CA ALA A 42 -22.71 0.53 -16.62
C ALA A 42 -23.24 1.31 -15.41
N ALA A 43 -24.50 1.03 -15.03
CA ALA A 43 -25.10 1.57 -13.82
C ALA A 43 -24.47 1.00 -12.53
N ASN A 44 -23.99 -0.25 -12.57
CA ASN A 44 -23.41 -0.93 -11.42
C ASN A 44 -21.94 -0.50 -11.22
N ALA A 45 -21.60 -0.07 -10.00
CA ALA A 45 -20.26 0.41 -9.67
C ALA A 45 -19.19 -0.68 -9.70
N GLU A 46 -19.52 -1.93 -9.37
CA GLU A 46 -18.59 -3.07 -9.43
C GLU A 46 -18.18 -3.37 -10.88
N VAL A 47 -19.11 -3.20 -11.82
CA VAL A 47 -18.81 -3.31 -13.25
C VAL A 47 -17.87 -2.20 -13.70
N ARG A 48 -18.12 -0.96 -13.28
CA ARG A 48 -17.23 0.17 -13.59
C ARG A 48 -15.85 -0.02 -12.96
N ALA A 49 -15.78 -0.49 -11.72
CA ALA A 49 -14.54 -0.80 -11.01
C ALA A 49 -13.74 -1.91 -11.74
N ALA A 50 -14.40 -2.99 -12.17
CA ALA A 50 -13.79 -4.04 -12.98
C ALA A 50 -13.28 -3.51 -14.33
N ALA A 51 -14.03 -2.60 -14.96
CA ALA A 51 -13.60 -1.95 -16.19
C ALA A 51 -12.39 -1.03 -15.98
N VAL A 52 -12.34 -0.25 -14.89
CA VAL A 52 -11.18 0.57 -14.51
C VAL A 52 -9.92 -0.30 -14.36
N ARG A 53 -10.04 -1.41 -13.62
CA ARG A 53 -8.94 -2.37 -13.47
C ARG A 53 -8.46 -2.91 -14.83
N ALA A 54 -9.39 -3.35 -15.66
CA ALA A 54 -9.07 -3.87 -16.98
C ALA A 54 -8.47 -2.83 -17.94
N VAL A 55 -8.78 -1.55 -17.77
CA VAL A 55 -8.09 -0.48 -18.48
C VAL A 55 -6.66 -0.28 -17.94
N GLY A 56 -6.45 -0.39 -16.63
CA GLY A 56 -5.11 -0.40 -16.02
C GLY A 56 -4.21 -1.49 -16.61
N ASP A 57 -4.75 -2.69 -16.81
CA ASP A 57 -4.07 -3.84 -17.41
C ASP A 57 -3.76 -3.67 -18.91
N THR A 58 -4.12 -2.54 -19.53
CA THR A 58 -3.75 -2.27 -20.93
C THR A 58 -2.29 -1.86 -21.07
N TRP A 59 -1.69 -1.20 -20.06
CA TRP A 59 -0.32 -0.68 -20.09
C TRP A 59 -0.01 0.19 -21.34
N THR A 60 -0.99 0.99 -21.79
CA THR A 60 -0.86 1.87 -22.96
C THR A 60 -1.28 3.30 -22.65
N ASP A 61 -0.71 4.26 -23.37
CA ASP A 61 -1.11 5.67 -23.33
C ASP A 61 -2.62 5.87 -23.56
N ASP A 62 -3.21 5.11 -24.48
CA ASP A 62 -4.65 5.15 -24.77
C ASP A 62 -5.49 4.68 -23.56
N GLY A 63 -4.99 3.68 -22.82
CA GLY A 63 -5.59 3.22 -21.57
C GLY A 63 -5.45 4.25 -20.45
N ILE A 64 -4.26 4.83 -20.29
CA ILE A 64 -4.01 5.91 -19.32
C ILE A 64 -4.95 7.09 -19.60
N GLN A 65 -5.05 7.53 -20.85
CA GLN A 65 -5.98 8.60 -21.26
C GLN A 65 -7.43 8.26 -20.94
N LEU A 66 -7.84 7.00 -21.09
CA LEU A 66 -9.17 6.56 -20.71
C LEU A 66 -9.39 6.63 -19.19
N LEU A 67 -8.42 6.22 -18.37
CA LEU A 67 -8.46 6.34 -16.91
C LEU A 67 -8.54 7.80 -16.44
N LEU A 68 -7.67 8.66 -16.99
CA LEU A 68 -7.59 10.08 -16.67
C LEU A 68 -8.92 10.80 -16.94
N GLY A 69 -9.69 10.33 -17.92
CA GLY A 69 -10.99 10.90 -18.22
C GLY A 69 -12.13 10.50 -17.28
N ARG A 70 -11.98 9.48 -16.40
CA ARG A 70 -13.16 8.70 -15.93
C ARG A 70 -13.19 8.16 -14.49
N GLY A 71 -12.62 8.81 -13.48
CA GLY A 71 -12.90 8.33 -12.11
C GLY A 71 -12.67 9.25 -10.93
N LEU A 72 -12.29 10.52 -11.14
CA LEU A 72 -12.24 11.46 -10.02
C LEU A 72 -13.61 11.76 -9.42
N GLU A 73 -14.65 11.75 -10.25
CA GLU A 73 -16.00 12.19 -9.88
C GLU A 73 -17.01 11.03 -9.80
N ASP A 74 -16.55 9.77 -9.80
CA ASP A 74 -17.47 8.65 -9.61
C ASP A 74 -18.00 8.63 -8.17
N ASP A 75 -19.30 8.51 -7.99
CA ASP A 75 -19.93 8.52 -6.67
C ASP A 75 -19.52 7.29 -5.82
N ASP A 76 -19.15 6.17 -6.44
CA ASP A 76 -18.80 4.95 -5.72
C ASP A 76 -17.30 4.87 -5.39
N VAL A 77 -17.03 4.69 -4.10
CA VAL A 77 -15.68 4.52 -3.54
C VAL A 77 -14.86 3.46 -4.26
N ARG A 78 -15.47 2.33 -4.66
CA ARG A 78 -14.76 1.23 -5.30
C ARG A 78 -14.15 1.68 -6.62
N VAL A 79 -14.88 2.46 -7.40
CA VAL A 79 -14.40 2.96 -8.69
C VAL A 79 -13.23 3.92 -8.49
N ARG A 80 -13.34 4.87 -7.54
CA ARG A 80 -12.27 5.83 -7.24
C ARG A 80 -11.01 5.15 -6.69
N ARG A 81 -11.18 4.14 -5.84
CA ARG A 81 -10.08 3.32 -5.30
C ARG A 81 -9.40 2.49 -6.38
N GLU A 82 -10.16 1.84 -7.27
CA GLU A 82 -9.57 1.14 -8.42
C GLU A 82 -8.88 2.11 -9.36
N LEU A 83 -9.37 3.35 -9.53
CA LEU A 83 -8.67 4.37 -10.33
C LEU A 83 -7.30 4.69 -9.73
N ALA A 84 -7.23 4.96 -8.41
CA ALA A 84 -5.97 5.21 -7.72
C ALA A 84 -4.99 4.02 -7.86
N THR A 85 -5.52 2.80 -7.82
CA THR A 85 -4.74 1.57 -8.00
C THR A 85 -4.20 1.46 -9.43
N ALA A 86 -5.09 1.55 -10.43
CA ALA A 86 -4.73 1.42 -11.84
C ALA A 86 -3.72 2.49 -12.26
N LEU A 87 -3.90 3.74 -11.82
CA LEU A 87 -2.96 4.82 -12.08
C LEU A 87 -1.60 4.67 -11.38
N GLY A 88 -1.53 3.94 -10.26
CA GLY A 88 -0.27 3.61 -9.59
C GLY A 88 0.47 2.44 -10.24
N SER A 89 -0.23 1.61 -11.00
CA SER A 89 0.37 0.47 -11.69
C SER A 89 0.92 0.82 -13.07
N VAL A 90 0.45 1.89 -13.72
CA VAL A 90 0.92 2.27 -15.07
C VAL A 90 2.29 2.93 -15.07
N ASP A 91 2.98 2.89 -16.21
CA ASP A 91 4.26 3.58 -16.45
C ASP A 91 4.07 4.70 -17.48
N PRO A 92 3.56 5.88 -17.08
CA PRO A 92 3.25 6.97 -17.99
C PRO A 92 4.52 7.64 -18.54
N GLU A 93 4.51 8.05 -19.80
CA GLU A 93 5.58 8.85 -20.42
C GLU A 93 5.13 10.27 -20.80
N GLY A 94 6.10 11.20 -20.89
CA GLY A 94 5.86 12.54 -21.40
C GLY A 94 4.84 13.34 -20.59
N GLU A 95 3.84 13.92 -21.27
CA GLU A 95 2.79 14.75 -20.64
C GLU A 95 1.86 13.94 -19.73
N LEU A 96 1.80 12.61 -19.87
CA LEU A 96 0.95 11.76 -19.04
C LEU A 96 1.45 11.68 -17.60
N VAL A 97 2.75 11.78 -17.35
CA VAL A 97 3.34 11.73 -16.00
C VAL A 97 2.69 12.79 -15.10
N GLY A 98 2.61 14.03 -15.59
CA GLY A 98 2.02 15.13 -14.84
C GLY A 98 0.51 14.97 -14.62
N GLN A 99 -0.20 14.43 -15.61
CA GLN A 99 -1.66 14.21 -15.54
C GLN A 99 -2.01 13.11 -14.54
N VAL A 100 -1.26 12.00 -14.55
CA VAL A 100 -1.40 10.91 -13.58
C VAL A 100 -1.12 11.43 -12.17
N ALA A 101 -0.03 12.16 -11.97
CA ALA A 101 0.28 12.76 -10.68
C ALA A 101 -0.80 13.75 -10.21
N GLU A 102 -1.38 14.54 -11.11
CA GLU A 102 -2.48 15.46 -10.78
C GLU A 102 -3.73 14.72 -10.28
N VAL A 103 -4.14 13.66 -10.98
CA VAL A 103 -5.29 12.84 -10.59
C VAL A 103 -5.04 12.14 -9.25
N LEU A 104 -3.86 11.54 -9.07
CA LEU A 104 -3.50 10.90 -7.80
C LEU A 104 -3.43 11.92 -6.64
N ARG A 105 -2.93 13.14 -6.88
CA ARG A 105 -2.98 14.23 -5.88
C ARG A 105 -4.41 14.58 -5.49
N ALA A 106 -5.33 14.64 -6.45
CA ALA A 106 -6.74 14.88 -6.16
C ALA A 106 -7.35 13.73 -5.32
N LEU A 107 -7.08 12.46 -5.69
CA LEU A 107 -7.55 11.29 -4.94
C LEU A 107 -6.94 11.19 -3.54
N SER A 108 -5.72 11.71 -3.32
CA SER A 108 -5.15 11.76 -1.96
C SER A 108 -5.92 12.70 -1.02
N ALA A 109 -6.87 13.49 -1.54
CA ALA A 109 -7.79 14.32 -0.78
C ALA A 109 -9.25 13.83 -0.81
N ASP A 110 -9.48 12.57 -1.19
CA ASP A 110 -10.81 11.96 -1.17
C ASP A 110 -11.42 11.92 0.24
N ILE A 111 -12.75 11.90 0.30
CA ILE A 111 -13.47 11.76 1.57
C ILE A 111 -13.28 10.38 2.18
N ASP A 112 -13.06 9.38 1.34
CA ASP A 112 -12.90 7.99 1.72
C ASP A 112 -11.42 7.64 1.97
N ASP A 113 -11.16 6.95 3.07
CA ASP A 113 -9.82 6.66 3.56
C ASP A 113 -9.11 5.58 2.73
N ASP A 114 -9.81 4.58 2.20
CA ASP A 114 -9.23 3.58 1.28
C ASP A 114 -8.73 4.26 -0.01
N VAL A 115 -9.47 5.26 -0.50
CA VAL A 115 -9.08 6.03 -1.70
C VAL A 115 -7.86 6.88 -1.41
N ARG A 116 -7.83 7.58 -0.26
CA ARG A 116 -6.68 8.40 0.13
C ARG A 116 -5.42 7.57 0.33
N ASP A 117 -5.52 6.44 1.01
CA ASP A 117 -4.40 5.53 1.24
C ASP A 117 -3.82 5.05 -0.09
N ARG A 118 -4.68 4.48 -0.95
CA ARG A 118 -4.23 3.98 -2.25
C ARG A 118 -3.61 5.06 -3.12
N ALA A 119 -4.17 6.27 -3.11
CA ALA A 119 -3.62 7.40 -3.85
C ALA A 119 -2.26 7.86 -3.30
N CYS A 120 -2.09 7.89 -1.97
CA CYS A 120 -0.80 8.21 -1.35
C CYS A 120 0.27 7.17 -1.68
N ALA A 121 -0.08 5.88 -1.63
CA ALA A 121 0.82 4.80 -2.02
C ALA A 121 1.25 4.93 -3.49
N SER A 122 0.31 5.17 -4.40
CA SER A 122 0.59 5.37 -5.83
C SER A 122 1.44 6.62 -6.09
N LEU A 123 1.21 7.74 -5.39
CA LEU A 123 2.05 8.94 -5.47
C LEU A 123 3.47 8.67 -4.96
N ALA A 124 3.63 7.90 -3.88
CA ALA A 124 4.94 7.59 -3.35
C ALA A 124 5.75 6.74 -4.34
N ALA A 125 5.09 5.76 -4.97
CA ALA A 125 5.68 4.92 -6.00
C ALA A 125 6.12 5.69 -7.25
N SER A 126 5.43 6.77 -7.63
CA SER A 126 5.80 7.59 -8.80
C SER A 126 7.05 8.44 -8.61
N GLN A 127 7.49 8.63 -7.35
CA GLN A 127 8.64 9.47 -6.99
C GLN A 127 8.54 10.93 -7.51
N ASP A 128 7.33 11.43 -7.74
CA ASP A 128 7.13 12.82 -8.15
C ASP A 128 7.50 13.79 -7.01
N ALA A 129 8.66 14.43 -7.15
CA ALA A 129 9.18 15.41 -6.20
C ALA A 129 8.63 16.84 -6.41
N SER A 130 7.55 17.01 -7.19
CA SER A 130 6.93 18.31 -7.39
C SER A 130 6.49 18.96 -6.05
N PRO A 131 6.56 20.30 -5.93
CA PRO A 131 6.07 21.00 -4.74
C PRO A 131 4.62 20.66 -4.39
N GLU A 132 3.79 20.41 -5.40
CA GLU A 132 2.39 20.02 -5.28
C GLU A 132 2.25 18.62 -4.64
N THR A 133 3.07 17.66 -5.03
CA THR A 133 3.07 16.31 -4.44
C THR A 133 3.60 16.32 -3.01
N VAL A 134 4.66 17.10 -2.74
CA VAL A 134 5.14 17.33 -1.36
C VAL A 134 4.04 17.98 -0.50
N ALA A 135 3.30 18.94 -1.04
CA ALA A 135 2.19 19.58 -0.33
C ALA A 135 1.03 18.61 -0.06
N ALA A 136 0.70 17.74 -1.02
CA ALA A 136 -0.33 16.71 -0.86
C ALA A 136 0.02 15.75 0.30
N PHE A 137 1.25 15.22 0.33
CA PHE A 137 1.68 14.37 1.45
C PHE A 137 1.68 15.11 2.79
N ARG A 138 2.17 16.36 2.85
CA ARG A 138 2.13 17.15 4.09
C ARG A 138 0.70 17.35 4.60
N GLY A 139 -0.27 17.48 3.70
CA GLY A 139 -1.70 17.57 4.06
C GLY A 139 -2.29 16.30 4.69
N ARG A 140 -1.57 15.18 4.64
CA ARG A 140 -1.96 13.86 5.17
C ARG A 140 -1.19 13.42 6.41
N LEU A 141 -0.25 14.22 6.90
CA LEU A 141 0.54 13.90 8.11
C LEU A 141 -0.29 13.83 9.41
N ASP A 142 -1.49 14.43 9.41
CA ASP A 142 -2.45 14.37 10.52
C ASP A 142 -3.74 13.64 10.11
N ASP A 143 -3.69 12.75 9.09
CA ASP A 143 -4.86 11.99 8.66
C ASP A 143 -5.37 11.08 9.78
N ALA A 144 -6.70 10.95 9.86
CA ALA A 144 -7.37 10.12 10.86
C ALA A 144 -7.16 8.62 10.59
N HIS A 145 -6.90 8.23 9.33
CA HIS A 145 -6.57 6.86 8.96
C HIS A 145 -5.06 6.65 8.96
N ASP A 146 -4.61 5.63 9.69
CA ASP A 146 -3.20 5.37 9.95
C ASP A 146 -2.42 5.02 8.69
N ASP A 147 -2.99 4.23 7.77
CA ASP A 147 -2.32 3.84 6.52
C ASP A 147 -2.08 5.06 5.62
N THR A 148 -3.09 5.93 5.48
CA THR A 148 -2.93 7.20 4.74
C THR A 148 -1.84 8.07 5.35
N ARG A 149 -1.84 8.22 6.68
CA ARG A 149 -0.87 9.05 7.40
C ARG A 149 0.55 8.50 7.25
N CYS A 150 0.73 7.19 7.41
CA CYS A 150 2.04 6.55 7.32
C CYS A 150 2.53 6.45 5.86
N GLY A 151 1.64 6.25 4.90
CA GLY A 151 1.94 6.31 3.47
C GLY A 151 2.45 7.69 3.04
N ALA A 152 1.80 8.76 3.51
CA ALA A 152 2.27 10.12 3.27
C ALA A 152 3.63 10.42 3.92
N LEU A 153 3.84 9.95 5.14
CA LEU A 153 5.14 10.05 5.82
C LEU A 153 6.24 9.32 5.03
N LEU A 154 5.98 8.10 4.58
CA LEU A 154 6.93 7.34 3.76
C LEU A 154 7.22 8.05 2.43
N GLY A 155 6.20 8.58 1.76
CA GLY A 155 6.36 9.37 0.54
C GLY A 155 7.29 10.57 0.75
N LEU A 156 7.10 11.35 1.83
CA LEU A 156 8.00 12.46 2.17
C LEU A 156 9.42 11.99 2.45
N ALA A 157 9.59 10.86 3.15
CA ALA A 157 10.90 10.30 3.43
C ALA A 157 11.64 9.86 2.14
N GLN A 158 10.92 9.26 1.19
CA GLN A 158 11.44 8.88 -0.13
C GLN A 158 11.85 10.09 -0.97
N LEU A 159 11.08 11.18 -0.91
CA LEU A 159 11.40 12.44 -1.58
C LEU A 159 12.48 13.26 -0.86
N GLY A 160 12.94 12.81 0.31
CA GLY A 160 13.93 13.52 1.13
C GLY A 160 13.39 14.79 1.80
N ASP A 161 12.07 14.94 1.93
CA ASP A 161 11.46 16.08 2.61
C ASP A 161 11.60 15.94 4.12
N ARG A 162 12.58 16.65 4.69
CA ARG A 162 12.93 16.55 6.11
C ARG A 162 11.97 17.30 7.04
N ALA A 163 10.91 17.92 6.52
CA ALA A 163 9.95 18.64 7.34
C ALA A 163 9.11 17.71 8.22
N ALA A 164 8.89 16.45 7.81
CA ALA A 164 8.19 15.44 8.62
C ALA A 164 9.11 14.66 9.57
N LEU A 165 10.43 14.84 9.48
CA LEU A 165 11.38 14.14 10.36
C LEU A 165 11.15 14.41 11.87
N PRO A 166 10.87 15.65 12.32
CA PRO A 166 10.55 15.89 13.73
C PRO A 166 9.29 15.16 14.21
N LEU A 167 8.29 14.98 13.33
CA LEU A 167 7.06 14.26 13.64
C LEU A 167 7.34 12.77 13.83
N LEU A 168 8.08 12.15 12.91
CA LEU A 168 8.48 10.75 13.05
C LEU A 168 9.34 10.54 14.31
N ARG A 169 10.27 11.45 14.61
CA ARG A 169 11.06 11.35 15.84
C ARG A 169 10.17 11.35 17.09
N ASP A 170 9.26 12.32 17.21
CA ASP A 170 8.34 12.41 18.34
C ASP A 170 7.46 11.17 18.45
N ARG A 171 6.96 10.67 17.32
CA ARG A 171 6.17 9.44 17.23
C ARG A 171 6.92 8.22 17.76
N LEU A 172 8.16 7.98 17.32
CA LEU A 172 8.98 6.85 17.78
C LEU A 172 9.34 6.96 19.28
N GLU A 173 9.48 8.17 19.80
CA GLU A 173 9.84 8.41 21.21
C GLU A 173 8.63 8.30 22.16
N THR A 174 7.42 8.63 21.70
CA THR A 174 6.25 8.80 22.58
C THR A 174 5.16 7.75 22.40
N ALA A 175 5.02 7.16 21.22
CA ALA A 175 3.99 6.14 20.96
C ALA A 175 4.22 4.87 21.78
N ASP A 176 3.18 4.07 21.95
CA ASP A 176 3.35 2.68 22.38
C ASP A 176 4.26 1.96 21.37
N PRO A 177 5.34 1.30 21.79
CA PRO A 177 6.21 0.53 20.89
C PRO A 177 5.49 -0.51 20.03
N PHE A 178 4.33 -1.03 20.46
CA PHE A 178 3.56 -2.03 19.73
C PHE A 178 2.53 -1.42 18.77
N GLU A 179 2.36 -0.09 18.78
CA GLU A 179 1.48 0.68 17.87
C GLU A 179 2.30 1.38 16.76
N ILE A 180 3.54 0.93 16.53
CA ILE A 180 4.40 1.45 15.46
C ILE A 180 4.12 0.69 14.18
N PHE A 181 3.78 1.43 13.12
CA PHE A 181 3.48 0.86 11.81
C PHE A 181 4.75 0.58 11.02
N ARG A 182 4.70 -0.46 10.17
CA ARG A 182 5.80 -0.84 9.27
C ARG A 182 6.30 0.34 8.43
N LEU A 183 5.38 1.14 7.90
CA LEU A 183 5.68 2.31 7.06
C LEU A 183 6.43 3.41 7.83
N GLU A 184 6.25 3.53 9.15
CA GLU A 184 7.02 4.47 9.99
C GLU A 184 8.48 4.02 10.14
N LEU A 185 8.72 2.71 10.27
CA LEU A 185 10.07 2.13 10.28
C LEU A 185 10.75 2.27 8.92
N GLN A 186 10.03 2.03 7.83
CA GLN A 186 10.53 2.26 6.47
C GLN A 186 10.85 3.75 6.24
N ALA A 187 10.00 4.67 6.71
CA ALA A 187 10.29 6.09 6.66
C ALA A 187 11.55 6.44 7.46
N ALA A 188 11.73 5.85 8.65
CA ALA A 188 12.94 6.03 9.46
C ALA A 188 14.20 5.53 8.73
N GLU A 189 14.11 4.38 8.05
CA GLU A 189 15.17 3.85 7.20
C GLU A 189 15.51 4.82 6.05
N LYS A 190 14.50 5.36 5.36
CA LYS A 190 14.69 6.32 4.26
C LYS A 190 15.31 7.64 4.73
N TYR A 191 14.86 8.16 5.86
CA TYR A 191 15.46 9.36 6.44
C TYR A 191 16.90 9.14 6.92
N ALA A 192 17.19 7.94 7.41
CA ALA A 192 18.49 7.51 7.90
C ALA A 192 19.14 8.54 8.85
N ASP A 193 18.34 9.13 9.73
CA ASP A 193 18.78 10.24 10.57
C ASP A 193 19.17 9.79 11.97
N PRO A 194 20.37 10.16 12.48
CA PRO A 194 20.80 9.77 13.82
C PRO A 194 19.86 10.21 14.95
N SER A 195 19.05 11.26 14.77
CA SER A 195 18.08 11.70 15.77
C SER A 195 16.91 10.73 15.97
N LEU A 196 16.73 9.74 15.11
CA LEU A 196 15.71 8.69 15.25
C LEU A 196 16.17 7.53 16.15
N LEU A 197 17.47 7.41 16.40
CA LEU A 197 18.04 6.29 17.18
C LEU A 197 17.44 6.14 18.59
N PRO A 198 17.19 7.21 19.38
CA PRO A 198 16.60 7.05 20.71
C PRO A 198 15.25 6.34 20.67
N GLY A 199 14.34 6.78 19.79
CA GLY A 199 13.03 6.15 19.60
C GLY A 199 13.14 4.71 19.07
N LEU A 200 13.95 4.48 18.05
CA LEU A 200 14.15 3.13 17.48
C LEU A 200 14.72 2.13 18.51
N ARG A 201 15.69 2.55 19.33
CA ARG A 201 16.27 1.69 20.38
C ARG A 201 15.29 1.43 21.54
N ARG A 202 14.42 2.39 21.83
CA ARG A 202 13.32 2.19 22.77
C ARG A 202 12.37 1.10 22.29
N ILE A 203 11.95 1.16 21.03
CA ILE A 203 11.08 0.13 20.42
C ILE A 203 11.76 -1.25 20.46
N GLU A 204 13.01 -1.32 20.00
CA GLU A 204 13.82 -2.54 20.03
C GLU A 204 13.92 -3.17 21.43
N THR A 205 14.04 -2.34 22.47
CA THR A 205 14.11 -2.82 23.86
C THR A 205 12.77 -3.39 24.32
N ALA A 206 11.66 -2.75 23.96
CA ALA A 206 10.31 -3.19 24.32
C ALA A 206 9.96 -4.53 23.66
N TRP A 207 10.18 -4.65 22.35
CA TRP A 207 9.89 -5.89 21.62
C TRP A 207 10.75 -7.06 22.12
N ARG A 208 12.03 -6.84 22.44
CA ARG A 208 12.87 -7.88 23.05
C ARG A 208 12.36 -8.36 24.40
N ALA A 209 11.80 -7.46 25.22
CA ALA A 209 11.28 -7.83 26.53
C ALA A 209 10.05 -8.75 26.40
N GLU A 210 9.17 -8.45 25.44
CA GLU A 210 7.99 -9.27 25.17
C GLU A 210 8.37 -10.69 24.71
N GLU A 211 9.37 -10.84 23.82
CA GLU A 211 9.86 -12.17 23.41
C GLU A 211 10.37 -12.99 24.61
N THR A 212 11.02 -12.35 25.57
CA THR A 212 11.50 -13.04 26.79
C THR A 212 10.37 -13.44 27.74
N ASP A 213 9.31 -12.64 27.83
CA ASP A 213 8.14 -12.95 28.67
C ASP A 213 7.29 -14.08 28.05
N ASN A 214 7.17 -14.10 26.72
CA ASN A 214 6.42 -15.14 26.01
C ASN A 214 7.13 -16.51 26.07
N THR A 215 8.47 -16.51 26.00
CA THR A 215 9.27 -17.74 26.15
C THR A 215 9.40 -18.23 27.60
N GLY A 216 9.20 -17.36 28.60
CA GLY A 216 9.20 -17.72 30.01
C GLY A 216 7.93 -18.43 30.50
N THR A 217 6.82 -18.27 29.81
CA THR A 217 5.50 -18.79 30.23
C THR A 217 5.23 -20.23 29.76
N ALA A 218 5.97 -20.73 28.75
CA ALA A 218 5.90 -22.12 28.28
C ALA A 218 6.65 -23.14 29.19
N GLY A 219 7.24 -22.70 30.31
CA GLY A 219 8.10 -23.51 31.18
C GLY A 219 7.46 -24.08 32.46
N ALA A 220 6.18 -23.81 32.75
CA ALA A 220 5.59 -24.22 34.03
C ALA A 220 4.11 -24.67 33.94
N GLY A 221 3.92 -26.00 33.95
CA GLY A 221 2.62 -26.70 34.10
C GLY A 221 2.10 -27.26 32.78
N GLU A 222 1.68 -28.52 32.61
CA GLU A 222 1.31 -29.58 33.54
C GLU A 222 1.55 -30.95 32.85
N THR A 223 2.25 -31.87 33.51
CA THR A 223 2.20 -33.29 33.14
C THR A 223 0.98 -33.93 33.83
N GLY A 224 -0.19 -33.77 33.22
CA GLY A 224 -1.44 -34.42 33.64
C GLY A 224 -1.81 -35.52 32.67
N SER A 225 -1.57 -36.77 33.06
CA SER A 225 -2.01 -37.97 32.34
C SER A 225 -3.51 -38.18 32.51
N VAL A 226 -4.26 -38.35 31.42
CA VAL A 226 -5.50 -39.15 31.39
C VAL A 226 -5.58 -39.90 30.06
N SER A 227 -5.91 -41.19 30.17
CA SER A 227 -6.11 -42.13 29.07
C SER A 227 -7.57 -42.13 28.59
N ASP A 228 -7.71 -42.47 27.30
CA ASP A 228 -8.63 -43.47 26.74
C ASP A 228 -9.96 -43.05 26.07
N ASP A 229 -10.15 -43.73 24.92
CA ASP A 229 -11.35 -44.09 24.15
C ASP A 229 -12.25 -43.05 23.44
N GLY A 230 -12.27 -43.14 22.09
CA GLY A 230 -13.52 -43.30 21.34
C GLY A 230 -13.84 -42.36 20.16
N VAL A 231 -13.62 -42.87 18.93
CA VAL A 231 -14.41 -42.74 17.65
C VAL A 231 -14.62 -41.34 17.02
N PRO A 232 -14.48 -41.18 15.67
CA PRO A 232 -14.51 -39.88 14.99
C PRO A 232 -15.92 -39.42 14.64
N ASP A 233 -16.16 -38.10 14.69
CA ASP A 233 -17.34 -37.45 14.12
C ASP A 233 -16.92 -36.27 13.23
N GLU A 234 -17.48 -36.25 12.02
CA GLU A 234 -17.26 -35.25 10.98
C GLU A 234 -17.97 -33.94 11.35
N THR A 235 -17.28 -32.80 11.21
CA THR A 235 -17.77 -31.49 10.69
C THR A 235 -16.97 -30.32 11.29
N ALA A 236 -16.00 -29.80 10.54
CA ALA A 236 -15.56 -28.40 10.55
C ALA A 236 -14.47 -28.20 9.49
N ASP A 237 -14.86 -27.88 8.26
CA ASP A 237 -14.01 -27.12 7.35
C ASP A 237 -14.09 -25.63 7.79
N ASP A 238 -12.98 -24.91 7.60
CA ASP A 238 -12.82 -23.44 7.67
C ASP A 238 -12.41 -22.78 9.01
N ALA A 239 -11.32 -23.25 9.65
CA ALA A 239 -10.63 -22.43 10.65
C ALA A 239 -9.13 -22.77 10.83
N GLU A 240 -8.33 -22.83 9.76
CA GLU A 240 -6.86 -22.98 9.94
C GLU A 240 -6.06 -22.39 8.76
N ALA A 241 -6.10 -21.06 8.61
CA ALA A 241 -5.18 -20.33 7.70
C ALA A 241 -4.73 -18.94 8.24
N ALA A 242 -5.01 -18.63 9.51
CA ALA A 242 -4.68 -17.33 10.10
C ALA A 242 -3.40 -17.32 10.95
N ASP A 243 -2.86 -18.49 11.34
CA ASP A 243 -1.75 -18.58 12.31
C ASP A 243 -0.36 -18.49 11.63
N ASP A 244 -0.23 -18.99 10.40
CA ASP A 244 1.04 -18.92 9.66
C ASP A 244 1.41 -17.49 9.19
N ASN A 245 0.45 -16.55 9.15
CA ASN A 245 0.67 -15.19 8.63
C ASN A 245 1.18 -14.20 9.69
N ALA A 246 0.95 -14.47 10.98
CA ALA A 246 1.36 -13.57 12.07
C ALA A 246 2.87 -13.65 12.34
N ALA A 247 3.44 -14.85 12.34
CA ALA A 247 4.88 -15.06 12.54
C ALA A 247 5.72 -14.43 11.42
N ASP A 248 5.24 -14.50 10.17
CA ASP A 248 5.89 -13.87 9.01
C ASP A 248 5.79 -12.33 9.07
N ALA A 249 4.65 -11.79 9.54
CA ALA A 249 4.47 -10.35 9.75
C ALA A 249 5.39 -9.80 10.86
N ASP A 250 5.56 -10.54 11.96
CA ASP A 250 6.45 -10.17 13.07
C ASP A 250 7.93 -10.22 12.66
N ALA A 251 8.32 -11.23 11.87
CA ALA A 251 9.67 -11.33 11.32
C ALA A 251 10.00 -10.15 10.38
N ASP A 252 9.02 -9.72 9.59
CA ASP A 252 9.12 -8.58 8.70
C ASP A 252 9.27 -7.26 9.46
N MET A 253 8.50 -7.06 10.54
CA MET A 253 8.60 -5.87 11.41
C MET A 253 9.97 -5.77 12.07
N TRP A 254 10.50 -6.87 12.60
CA TRP A 254 11.86 -6.93 13.15
C TRP A 254 12.93 -6.57 12.11
N ALA A 255 12.76 -7.04 10.87
CA ALA A 255 13.68 -6.74 9.79
C ALA A 255 13.66 -5.25 9.42
N ASP A 256 12.48 -4.63 9.33
CA ASP A 256 12.30 -3.19 9.11
C ASP A 256 12.93 -2.35 10.24
N LEU A 257 12.71 -2.72 11.50
CA LEU A 257 13.29 -2.03 12.65
C LEU A 257 14.83 -2.08 12.61
N ASN A 258 15.41 -3.25 12.34
CA ASN A 258 16.85 -3.42 12.26
C ASN A 258 17.47 -2.61 11.12
N ARG A 259 16.79 -2.53 9.96
CA ARG A 259 17.22 -1.66 8.85
C ARG A 259 17.16 -0.19 9.24
N ALA A 260 16.08 0.27 9.87
CA ALA A 260 15.93 1.65 10.33
C ALA A 260 17.04 2.05 11.33
N ILE A 261 17.35 1.16 12.29
CA ILE A 261 18.43 1.36 13.25
C ILE A 261 19.79 1.45 12.55
N ALA A 262 20.09 0.51 11.64
CA ALA A 262 21.35 0.48 10.93
C ALA A 262 21.53 1.72 10.04
N ALA A 263 20.47 2.14 9.34
CA ALA A 263 20.48 3.32 8.50
C ALA A 263 20.73 4.60 9.32
N SER A 264 20.00 4.76 10.42
CA SER A 264 20.12 5.91 11.33
C SER A 264 21.47 5.95 12.05
N ALA A 265 22.07 4.80 12.38
CA ALA A 265 23.40 4.73 12.99
C ALA A 265 24.52 5.14 12.02
N ASN A 266 24.36 4.81 10.73
CA ASN A 266 25.34 5.11 9.69
C ASN A 266 25.12 6.46 9.01
N GLY A 267 23.98 7.11 9.25
CA GLY A 267 23.58 8.33 8.55
C GLY A 267 23.32 8.12 7.06
N ARG A 268 22.94 6.90 6.64
CA ARG A 268 22.76 6.50 5.24
C ARG A 268 21.64 5.47 5.10
N ALA A 269 20.73 5.69 4.16
CA ALA A 269 19.70 4.71 3.83
C ALA A 269 20.32 3.46 3.17
N ALA A 270 19.66 2.31 3.30
CA ALA A 270 20.12 1.10 2.64
C ALA A 270 20.11 1.29 1.10
N GLY A 271 21.25 1.02 0.45
CA GLY A 271 21.41 1.17 -1.01
C GLY A 271 22.08 2.47 -1.46
N ASP A 272 22.30 3.45 -0.57
CA ASP A 272 23.02 4.68 -0.91
C ASP A 272 24.55 4.43 -0.88
N ALA A 273 25.05 3.76 -1.92
CA ALA A 273 26.48 3.57 -2.18
C ALA A 273 27.13 4.88 -2.69
N GLY A 274 27.04 5.96 -1.91
CA GLY A 274 27.80 7.18 -2.13
C GLY A 274 29.31 6.92 -1.96
N PRO A 275 30.18 7.54 -2.79
CA PRO A 275 31.56 7.11 -2.99
C PRO A 275 32.32 7.10 -1.66
N SER A 276 33.07 6.02 -1.42
CA SER A 276 33.99 5.89 -0.30
C SER A 276 34.85 7.16 -0.21
N ARG A 277 34.61 7.98 0.82
CA ARG A 277 35.53 9.05 1.19
C ARG A 277 36.79 8.38 1.73
N VAL A 278 37.75 8.18 0.83
CA VAL A 278 39.14 7.93 1.19
C VAL A 278 39.65 9.21 1.84
N THR A 279 39.85 9.18 3.15
CA THR A 279 40.76 10.09 3.86
C THR A 279 42.16 9.51 3.84
#